data_AF-A0A7V4EA48-F1
#
_entry.id   AF-A0A7V4EA48-F1
#
_cell.length_a   1.000
_cell.length_b   1.000
_cell.length_c   1.000
_cell.angle_alpha   90.00
_cell.angle_beta   90.00
_cell.angle_gamma   90.00
#
_symmetry.space_group_name_H-M   'P 1'
#
loop_
_entity.id
_entity.type
_entity.pdbx_description
1 polymer ?
#
loop_
_entity_poly.entity_id
_entity_poly.type
_entity_poly.pdbx_seq_one_letter_code
_entity_poly.pdbx_strand_id
1 'polypeptide(L)'
;MTPTQKSLIYIAISLVSFQVSRLILFILYFKDKNVSFLVFFDGIRFDFFVISTFWSVPLAIINFPVWKSERANLYKSVFLICSAFMYVSLIIMLALNSSDIVYFGYSGKHISTEILSISEDFGFITHLIIKQYLIHFALFLAFSLILLSLWIKIARTDVKFPEIHKQLINFILLSGAILIGMRGTLSRKPIHIVDAFTKGRDYGNLSLNGAFTIYRTLYSNLKNLKKIRTLNLMPEKEAVEILGLKDKNYPFKKTNICKDKKRENLNIVVFILEAGTRSS
;
A
#
# COMPACT_ATOMS: atom_id res chain seq x y z
N MET A 1 -26.88 8.38 16.27
CA MET A 1 -26.13 7.16 15.88
C MET A 1 -25.18 6.76 16.99
N THR A 2 -24.87 5.48 17.17
CA THR A 2 -23.82 5.06 18.11
C THR A 2 -22.43 5.36 17.54
N PRO A 3 -21.37 5.46 18.38
CA PRO A 3 -19.98 5.57 17.93
C PRO A 3 -19.62 4.49 16.90
N THR A 4 -20.04 3.26 17.19
CA THR A 4 -19.76 2.07 16.39
C THR A 4 -20.43 2.11 15.02
N GLN A 5 -21.68 2.58 14.95
CA GLN A 5 -22.37 2.81 13.68
C GLN A 5 -21.64 3.82 12.81
N LYS A 6 -21.16 4.93 13.40
CA LYS A 6 -20.40 5.94 12.64
C LYS A 6 -19.10 5.34 12.09
N SER A 7 -18.37 4.57 12.91
CA SER A 7 -17.15 3.88 12.49
C SER A 7 -17.38 2.90 11.34
N LEU A 8 -18.44 2.09 11.43
CA LEU A 8 -18.81 1.16 10.35
C LEU A 8 -19.16 1.89 9.05
N ILE A 9 -19.85 3.02 9.12
CA ILE A 9 -20.16 3.84 7.95
C ILE A 9 -18.88 4.41 7.32
N TYR A 10 -17.93 4.91 8.11
CA TYR A 10 -16.66 5.39 7.58
C TYR A 10 -15.86 4.27 6.89
N ILE A 11 -15.80 3.08 7.50
CA ILE A 11 -15.15 1.91 6.88
C ILE A 11 -15.86 1.55 5.56
N ALA A 12 -17.20 1.53 5.55
CA ALA A 12 -17.97 1.21 4.36
C ALA A 12 -17.75 2.22 3.23
N ILE A 13 -17.76 3.52 3.53
CA ILE A 13 -17.48 4.57 2.54
C ILE A 13 -16.09 4.39 1.94
N SER A 14 -15.08 4.12 2.78
CA SER A 14 -13.72 3.88 2.29
C SER A 14 -13.61 2.65 1.42
N LEU A 15 -14.22 1.53 1.82
CA LEU A 15 -14.24 0.32 1.00
C LEU A 15 -14.90 0.59 -0.35
N VAL A 16 -16.03 1.31 -0.39
CA VAL A 16 -16.67 1.72 -1.64
C VAL A 16 -15.75 2.59 -2.48
N SER A 17 -15.05 3.56 -1.89
CA SER A 17 -14.09 4.40 -2.64
C SER A 17 -12.95 3.56 -3.26
N PHE A 18 -12.42 2.57 -2.55
CA PHE A 18 -11.41 1.65 -3.09
C PHE A 18 -11.98 0.78 -4.22
N GLN A 19 -13.24 0.32 -4.10
CA GLN A 19 -13.90 -0.43 -5.16
C GLN A 19 -14.13 0.41 -6.42
N VAL A 20 -14.42 1.70 -6.27
CA VAL A 20 -14.48 2.63 -7.42
C VAL A 20 -13.11 2.72 -8.12
N SER A 21 -12.01 2.88 -7.37
CA SER A 21 -10.66 2.85 -7.96
C SER A 21 -10.38 1.53 -8.69
N ARG A 22 -10.75 0.39 -8.11
CA ARG A 22 -10.59 -0.93 -8.74
C ARG A 22 -11.45 -1.08 -9.99
N LEU A 23 -12.68 -0.56 -9.98
CA LEU A 23 -13.57 -0.57 -11.13
C LEU A 23 -12.99 0.28 -12.27
N ILE A 24 -12.39 1.44 -11.95
CA ILE A 24 -11.68 2.26 -12.95
C ILE A 24 -10.52 1.46 -13.54
N LEU A 25 -9.69 0.81 -12.71
CA LEU A 25 -8.60 -0.05 -13.17
C LEU A 25 -9.11 -1.19 -14.08
N PHE A 26 -10.22 -1.82 -13.71
CA PHE A 26 -10.87 -2.86 -14.51
C PHE A 26 -11.27 -2.33 -15.89
N ILE A 27 -12.01 -1.23 -15.93
CA ILE A 27 -12.51 -0.64 -17.18
C ILE A 27 -11.37 -0.24 -18.12
N LEU A 28 -10.28 0.31 -17.57
CA LEU A 28 -9.16 0.81 -18.38
C LEU A 28 -8.25 -0.30 -18.91
N TYR A 29 -8.00 -1.37 -18.15
CA TYR A 29 -6.92 -2.32 -18.49
C TYR A 29 -7.32 -3.81 -18.49
N PHE A 30 -8.51 -4.16 -17.97
CA PHE A 30 -8.93 -5.55 -17.80
C PHE A 30 -10.29 -5.87 -18.40
N LYS A 31 -11.01 -4.90 -18.98
CA LYS A 31 -12.33 -5.09 -19.57
C LYS A 31 -12.36 -6.20 -20.64
N ASP A 32 -11.32 -6.25 -21.47
CA ASP A 32 -11.21 -7.22 -22.57
C ASP A 32 -10.55 -8.55 -22.13
N LYS A 33 -10.20 -8.66 -20.84
CA LYS A 33 -9.56 -9.86 -20.28
C LYS A 33 -10.59 -10.73 -19.58
N ASN A 34 -10.43 -12.05 -19.69
CA ASN A 34 -11.33 -13.02 -19.05
C ASN A 34 -10.98 -13.18 -17.56
N VAL A 35 -11.30 -12.16 -16.76
CA VAL A 35 -11.04 -12.12 -15.31
C VAL A 35 -12.35 -12.33 -14.54
N SER A 36 -12.33 -13.22 -13.55
CA SER A 36 -13.50 -13.51 -12.71
C SER A 36 -13.92 -12.31 -11.86
N PHE A 37 -15.22 -12.07 -11.71
CA PHE A 37 -15.77 -11.04 -10.82
C PHE A 37 -15.46 -11.26 -9.33
N LEU A 38 -15.03 -12.47 -8.94
CA LEU A 38 -14.58 -12.75 -7.57
C LEU A 38 -13.38 -11.89 -7.16
N VAL A 39 -12.64 -11.33 -8.11
CA VAL A 39 -11.53 -10.39 -7.84
C VAL A 39 -11.98 -9.21 -6.99
N PHE A 40 -13.17 -8.66 -7.20
CA PHE A 40 -13.64 -7.50 -6.45
C PHE A 40 -13.83 -7.84 -4.96
N PHE A 41 -14.30 -9.05 -4.66
CA PHE A 41 -14.44 -9.55 -3.30
C PHE A 41 -13.10 -9.86 -2.65
N ASP A 42 -12.21 -10.56 -3.35
CA ASP A 42 -10.86 -10.85 -2.84
C ASP A 42 -10.06 -9.56 -2.64
N GLY A 43 -10.31 -8.54 -3.47
CA GLY A 43 -9.72 -7.21 -3.37
C GLY A 43 -10.06 -6.47 -2.08
N ILE A 44 -11.27 -6.66 -1.53
CA ILE A 44 -11.69 -6.07 -0.24
C ILE A 44 -10.69 -6.39 0.86
N ARG A 45 -10.08 -7.58 0.82
CA ARG A 45 -9.09 -8.02 1.81
C ARG A 45 -7.85 -7.11 1.84
N PHE A 46 -7.37 -6.69 0.67
CA PHE A 46 -6.23 -5.78 0.55
C PHE A 46 -6.62 -4.34 0.91
N ASP A 47 -7.82 -3.92 0.55
CA ASP A 47 -8.35 -2.59 0.90
C ASP A 47 -8.52 -2.47 2.42
N PHE A 48 -9.15 -3.46 3.03
CA PHE A 48 -9.41 -3.51 4.46
C PHE A 48 -8.13 -3.63 5.27
N PHE A 49 -7.09 -4.28 4.75
CA PHE A 49 -5.76 -4.30 5.38
C PHE A 49 -5.19 -2.90 5.54
N VAL A 50 -5.22 -2.08 4.47
CA VAL A 50 -4.66 -0.73 4.50
C VAL A 50 -5.48 0.14 5.45
N ILE A 51 -6.82 0.13 5.31
CA ILE A 51 -7.72 0.88 6.19
C ILE A 51 -7.47 0.50 7.65
N SER A 52 -7.49 -0.80 7.98
CA SER A 52 -7.32 -1.27 9.36
C SER A 52 -5.95 -0.90 9.95
N THR A 53 -4.90 -0.93 9.13
CA THR A 53 -3.55 -0.56 9.57
C THR A 53 -3.48 0.89 10.04
N PHE A 54 -3.96 1.83 9.23
CA PHE A 54 -3.88 3.25 9.56
C PHE A 54 -4.98 3.72 10.51
N TRP A 55 -6.14 3.06 10.52
CA TRP A 55 -7.29 3.48 11.32
C TRP A 55 -7.44 2.73 12.64
N SER A 56 -6.59 1.75 12.93
CA SER A 56 -6.64 0.96 14.17
C SER A 56 -6.71 1.83 15.43
N VAL A 57 -5.78 2.79 15.56
CA VAL A 57 -5.71 3.71 16.71
C VAL A 57 -6.91 4.65 16.80
N PRO A 58 -7.26 5.46 15.76
CA PRO A 58 -8.41 6.37 15.87
C PRO A 58 -9.73 5.63 16.09
N LEU A 59 -9.93 4.44 15.48
CA LEU A 59 -11.12 3.63 15.72
C LEU A 59 -11.17 3.07 17.14
N ALA A 60 -10.04 2.66 17.70
CA ALA A 60 -9.97 2.21 19.08
C ALA A 60 -10.33 3.33 20.06
N ILE A 61 -9.79 4.54 19.86
CA ILE A 61 -10.07 5.71 20.72
C ILE A 61 -11.57 6.08 20.67
N ILE A 62 -12.15 6.18 19.47
CA ILE A 62 -13.56 6.55 19.29
C ILE A 62 -14.50 5.52 19.93
N ASN A 63 -14.18 4.23 19.83
CA ASN A 63 -15.07 3.16 20.28
C ASN A 63 -14.75 2.66 21.70
N PHE A 64 -13.78 3.29 22.39
CA PHE A 64 -13.40 2.87 23.73
C PHE A 64 -14.60 2.97 24.69
N PRO A 65 -14.88 1.94 25.53
CA PRO A 65 -16.08 1.87 26.34
C PRO A 65 -15.99 2.74 27.61
N VAL A 66 -15.60 4.01 27.48
CA VAL A 66 -15.53 4.99 28.58
C VAL A 66 -16.44 6.20 28.33
N TRP A 67 -17.01 6.29 27.13
CA TRP A 67 -17.77 7.44 26.71
C TRP A 67 -19.20 7.37 27.25
N LYS A 68 -19.60 8.44 27.94
CA LYS A 68 -20.91 8.62 28.56
C LYS A 68 -21.50 9.97 28.15
N SER A 69 -22.81 10.15 28.35
CA SER A 69 -23.51 11.39 28.00
C SER A 69 -22.91 12.63 28.66
N GLU A 70 -22.42 12.52 29.89
CA GLU A 70 -21.73 13.60 30.63
C GLU A 70 -20.45 14.09 29.92
N ARG A 71 -19.78 13.22 29.16
CA ARG A 71 -18.54 13.52 28.42
C ARG A 71 -18.80 13.76 26.93
N ALA A 72 -20.04 14.03 26.53
CA ALA A 72 -20.42 14.16 25.12
C ALA A 72 -19.62 15.25 24.38
N ASN A 73 -19.31 16.37 25.02
CA ASN A 73 -18.54 17.45 24.41
C ASN A 73 -17.08 17.03 24.15
N LEU A 74 -16.43 16.39 25.12
CA LEU A 74 -15.09 15.83 24.95
C LEU A 74 -15.07 14.76 23.85
N TYR A 75 -16.04 13.85 23.86
CA TYR A 75 -16.19 12.85 22.80
C TYR A 75 -16.33 13.50 21.43
N LYS A 76 -17.16 14.55 21.28
CA LYS A 76 -17.35 15.26 20.01
C LYS A 76 -16.02 15.83 19.48
N SER A 77 -15.21 16.45 20.34
CA SER A 77 -13.90 16.99 19.96
C SER A 77 -12.92 15.88 19.57
N VAL A 78 -12.79 14.82 20.37
CA VAL A 78 -11.93 13.67 20.08
C VAL A 78 -12.36 12.99 18.79
N PHE A 79 -13.67 12.77 18.62
CA PHE A 79 -14.25 12.20 17.41
C PHE A 79 -13.92 13.05 16.18
N LEU A 80 -14.01 14.39 16.27
CA LEU A 80 -13.70 15.27 15.14
C LEU A 80 -12.23 15.17 14.73
N ILE A 81 -11.30 15.14 15.70
CA ILE A 81 -9.86 14.98 15.42
C ILE A 81 -9.57 13.63 14.77
N CYS A 82 -10.06 12.54 15.36
CA CYS A 82 -9.88 11.19 14.81
C CYS A 82 -10.55 11.05 13.44
N SER A 83 -11.73 11.65 13.25
CA SER A 83 -12.47 11.68 11.99
C SER A 83 -11.74 12.47 10.90
N ALA A 84 -11.13 13.61 11.24
CA ALA A 84 -10.30 14.38 10.32
C ALA A 84 -9.05 13.60 9.91
N PHE A 85 -8.38 12.93 10.86
CA PHE A 85 -7.24 12.06 10.55
C PHE A 85 -7.63 10.89 9.63
N MET A 86 -8.75 10.23 9.90
CA MET A 86 -9.28 9.15 9.03
C MET A 86 -9.59 9.67 7.62
N TYR A 87 -10.19 10.86 7.50
CA TYR A 87 -10.45 11.49 6.20
C TYR A 87 -9.15 11.80 5.45
N VAL A 88 -8.19 12.48 6.08
CA VAL A 88 -6.91 12.84 5.45
C VAL A 88 -6.16 11.58 5.00
N SER A 89 -6.08 10.56 5.86
CA SER A 89 -5.44 9.30 5.49
C SER A 89 -6.15 8.58 4.34
N LEU A 90 -7.49 8.61 4.26
CA LEU A 90 -8.24 8.10 3.11
C LEU A 90 -7.89 8.84 1.82
N ILE A 91 -7.87 10.17 1.84
CA ILE A 91 -7.53 10.97 0.66
C ILE A 91 -6.11 10.65 0.18
N ILE A 92 -5.16 10.49 1.09
CA ILE A 92 -3.79 10.08 0.73
C ILE A 92 -3.82 8.69 0.08
N MET A 93 -4.51 7.70 0.64
CA MET A 93 -4.61 6.36 0.04
C MET A 93 -5.26 6.38 -1.35
N LEU A 94 -6.32 7.17 -1.54
CA LEU A 94 -6.99 7.31 -2.83
C LEU A 94 -6.13 8.04 -3.85
N ALA A 95 -5.32 9.02 -3.43
CA ALA A 95 -4.33 9.65 -4.28
C ALA A 95 -3.27 8.64 -4.74
N LEU A 96 -2.75 7.81 -3.82
CA LEU A 96 -1.81 6.73 -4.15
C LEU A 96 -2.43 5.73 -5.14
N ASN A 97 -3.68 5.31 -4.92
CA ASN A 97 -4.38 4.43 -5.86
C ASN A 97 -4.58 5.08 -7.23
N SER A 98 -4.90 6.38 -7.28
CA SER A 98 -5.10 7.10 -8.54
C SER A 98 -3.80 7.23 -9.33
N SER A 99 -2.70 7.58 -8.66
CA SER A 99 -1.36 7.61 -9.26
C SER A 99 -0.91 6.24 -9.75
N ASP A 100 -1.22 5.20 -8.99
CA ASP A 100 -0.91 3.81 -9.35
C ASP A 100 -1.68 3.34 -10.58
N ILE A 101 -2.97 3.71 -10.73
CA ILE A 101 -3.75 3.42 -11.95
C ILE A 101 -3.08 4.03 -13.19
N VAL A 102 -2.64 5.29 -13.10
CA VAL A 102 -1.93 5.97 -14.19
C VAL A 102 -0.61 5.26 -14.50
N TYR A 103 0.18 4.92 -13.47
CA TYR A 103 1.43 4.20 -13.63
C TYR A 103 1.26 2.80 -14.22
N PHE A 104 0.17 2.11 -13.87
CA PHE A 104 -0.16 0.79 -14.40
C PHE A 104 -0.28 0.80 -15.92
N GLY A 105 -0.80 1.89 -16.49
CA GLY A 105 -0.88 2.08 -17.94
C GLY A 105 0.48 2.11 -18.66
N TYR A 106 1.55 2.51 -17.96
CA TYR A 106 2.90 2.55 -18.52
C TYR A 106 3.68 1.26 -18.31
N SER A 107 3.54 0.63 -17.15
CA SER A 107 4.42 -0.47 -16.73
C SER A 107 3.75 -1.85 -16.72
N GLY A 108 2.41 -1.90 -16.74
CA GLY A 108 1.64 -3.14 -16.57
C GLY A 108 1.76 -3.77 -15.18
N LYS A 109 2.30 -3.05 -14.19
CA LYS A 109 2.45 -3.48 -12.79
C LYS A 109 2.17 -2.33 -11.83
N HIS A 110 1.84 -2.66 -10.58
CA HIS A 110 1.67 -1.66 -9.52
C HIS A 110 3.00 -1.02 -9.11
N ILE A 111 2.93 0.22 -8.64
CA ILE A 111 4.05 0.96 -8.08
C ILE A 111 4.58 0.19 -6.87
N SER A 112 5.90 -0.04 -6.85
CA SER A 112 6.61 -0.74 -5.79
C SER A 112 7.83 0.05 -5.34
N THR A 113 9.04 -0.39 -5.66
CA THR A 113 10.30 0.28 -5.27
C THR A 113 10.51 1.60 -5.99
N GLU A 114 9.84 1.82 -7.12
CA GLU A 114 9.92 3.04 -7.91
C GLU A 114 9.52 4.28 -7.10
N ILE A 115 8.62 4.13 -6.12
CA ILE A 115 8.21 5.23 -5.22
C ILE A 115 9.38 5.79 -4.40
N LEU A 116 10.42 4.99 -4.15
CA LEU A 116 11.59 5.39 -3.36
C LEU A 116 12.50 6.34 -4.13
N SER A 117 12.50 6.24 -5.46
CA SER A 117 13.29 7.12 -6.33
C SER A 117 12.49 8.37 -6.74
N ILE A 118 11.16 8.29 -6.75
CA ILE A 118 10.27 9.40 -7.09
C ILE A 118 10.39 10.58 -6.13
N SER A 119 10.77 10.37 -4.86
CA SER A 119 10.96 11.46 -3.89
C SER A 119 12.12 12.41 -4.23
N GLU A 120 12.99 12.05 -5.16
CA GLU A 120 14.15 12.87 -5.54
C GLU A 120 13.78 13.94 -6.58
N ASP A 121 12.60 13.87 -7.22
CA ASP A 121 12.19 14.79 -8.28
C ASP A 121 10.74 15.29 -8.16
N PHE A 122 10.44 15.96 -7.04
CA PHE A 122 9.13 16.59 -6.81
C PHE A 122 8.79 17.67 -7.86
N GLY A 123 9.79 18.35 -8.42
CA GLY A 123 9.61 19.39 -9.43
C GLY A 123 9.01 18.81 -10.71
N PHE A 124 9.54 17.69 -11.18
CA PHE A 124 9.01 16.99 -12.35
C PHE A 124 7.56 16.51 -12.14
N ILE A 125 7.25 15.92 -10.98
CA ILE A 125 5.91 15.40 -10.67
C ILE A 125 4.86 16.51 -10.70
N THR A 126 5.15 17.65 -10.06
CA THR A 126 4.20 18.78 -10.03
C THR A 126 3.96 19.35 -11.42
N HIS A 127 5.01 19.44 -12.25
CA HIS A 127 4.87 19.86 -13.64
C HIS A 127 4.00 18.89 -14.45
N LEU A 128 4.22 17.58 -14.28
CA LEU A 128 3.46 16.52 -14.95
C LEU A 128 1.97 16.59 -14.58
N ILE A 129 1.66 16.79 -13.30
CA ILE A 129 0.27 16.92 -12.82
C ILE A 129 -0.41 18.12 -13.48
N ILE A 130 0.23 19.29 -13.46
CA ILE A 130 -0.37 20.54 -13.95
C ILE A 130 -0.53 20.54 -15.49
N LYS A 131 0.44 19.99 -16.21
CA LYS A 131 0.45 20.06 -17.69
C LYS A 131 -0.29 18.92 -18.36
N GLN A 132 -0.20 17.71 -17.83
CA GLN A 132 -0.70 16.51 -18.51
C GLN A 132 -1.93 15.90 -17.82
N TYR A 133 -2.03 16.02 -16.49
CA TYR A 133 -3.07 15.34 -15.71
C TYR A 133 -4.02 16.30 -14.98
N LEU A 134 -4.11 17.56 -15.40
CA LEU A 134 -4.93 18.59 -14.75
C LEU A 134 -6.39 18.17 -14.59
N ILE A 135 -6.98 17.57 -15.63
CA ILE A 135 -8.37 17.09 -15.61
C ILE A 135 -8.53 15.95 -14.59
N HIS A 136 -7.57 15.03 -14.52
CA HIS A 136 -7.63 13.89 -13.60
C HIS A 136 -7.50 14.38 -12.15
N PHE A 137 -6.61 15.34 -11.91
CA PHE A 137 -6.47 16.01 -10.63
C PHE A 137 -7.74 16.78 -10.24
N ALA A 138 -8.36 17.52 -11.17
CA ALA A 138 -9.60 18.23 -10.92
C ALA A 138 -10.76 17.28 -10.58
N LEU A 139 -10.89 16.16 -11.28
CA LEU A 139 -11.88 15.12 -10.96
C LEU A 139 -11.63 14.49 -9.59
N PHE A 140 -10.36 14.20 -9.26
CA PHE A 140 -9.99 13.69 -7.94
C PHE A 140 -10.33 14.70 -6.83
N LEU A 141 -10.07 15.98 -7.04
CA LEU A 141 -10.40 17.04 -6.10
C LEU A 141 -11.92 17.16 -5.92
N ALA A 142 -12.68 17.14 -7.01
CA ALA A 142 -14.15 17.16 -6.96
C ALA A 142 -14.70 15.95 -6.19
N PHE A 143 -14.19 14.75 -6.47
CA PHE A 143 -14.55 13.53 -5.74
C PHE A 143 -14.21 13.64 -4.24
N SER A 144 -13.04 14.19 -3.91
CA SER A 144 -12.61 14.43 -2.53
C SER A 144 -13.56 15.40 -1.80
N LEU A 145 -13.99 16.48 -2.45
CA LEU A 145 -14.95 17.44 -1.88
C LEU A 145 -16.34 16.81 -1.65
N ILE A 146 -16.80 15.96 -2.58
CA ILE A 146 -18.04 15.20 -2.40
C ILE A 146 -17.91 14.28 -1.19
N LEU A 147 -16.80 13.54 -1.08
CA LEU A 147 -16.52 12.70 0.09
C LEU A 147 -16.48 13.53 1.38
N LEU A 148 -15.84 14.71 1.38
CA LEU A 148 -15.80 15.60 2.54
C LEU A 148 -17.20 15.99 2.99
N SER A 149 -18.10 16.32 2.06
CA SER A 149 -19.48 16.70 2.39
C SER A 149 -20.22 15.57 3.11
N LEU A 150 -20.08 14.32 2.63
CA LEU A 150 -20.63 13.13 3.27
C LEU A 150 -19.99 12.88 4.64
N TRP A 151 -18.67 13.06 4.72
CA TRP A 151 -17.89 12.86 5.93
C TRP A 151 -18.32 13.81 7.06
N ILE A 152 -18.49 15.09 6.74
CA ILE A 152 -18.97 16.13 7.65
C ILE A 152 -20.42 15.86 8.07
N LYS A 153 -21.29 15.41 7.15
CA LYS A 153 -22.68 15.06 7.46
C LYS A 153 -22.76 13.98 8.55
N ILE A 154 -21.93 12.93 8.44
CA ILE A 154 -21.84 11.87 9.45
C ILE A 154 -21.24 12.40 10.76
N ALA A 155 -20.21 13.24 10.66
CA ALA A 155 -19.54 13.79 11.84
C ALA A 155 -20.50 14.63 12.69
N ARG A 156 -21.32 15.47 12.04
CA ARG A 156 -22.31 16.35 12.69
C ARG A 156 -23.54 15.63 13.26
N THR A 157 -23.81 14.39 12.86
CA THR A 157 -24.96 13.63 13.37
C THR A 157 -24.83 13.40 14.88
N ASP A 158 -25.90 13.56 15.65
CA ASP A 158 -25.84 13.36 17.10
C ASP A 158 -25.47 11.94 17.51
N VAL A 159 -24.69 11.87 18.59
CA VAL A 159 -24.14 10.63 19.13
C VAL A 159 -25.01 10.16 20.28
N LYS A 160 -25.48 8.92 20.18
CA LYS A 160 -26.22 8.24 21.24
C LYS A 160 -25.33 7.17 21.84
N PHE A 161 -24.97 7.32 23.11
CA PHE A 161 -24.14 6.34 23.81
C PHE A 161 -25.02 5.17 24.25
N PRO A 162 -24.74 3.93 23.79
CA PRO A 162 -25.45 2.77 24.27
C PRO A 162 -24.98 2.41 25.69
N GLU A 163 -25.65 1.44 26.31
CA GLU A 163 -25.25 0.90 27.61
C GLU A 163 -23.81 0.36 27.59
N ILE A 164 -23.12 0.43 28.73
CA ILE A 164 -21.69 0.11 28.86
C ILE A 164 -21.33 -1.30 28.36
N HIS A 165 -22.19 -2.30 28.62
CA HIS A 165 -21.97 -3.67 28.17
C HIS A 165 -22.04 -3.77 26.64
N LYS A 166 -22.97 -3.04 25.99
CA LYS A 166 -23.06 -2.97 24.52
C LYS A 166 -21.86 -2.24 23.93
N GLN A 167 -21.37 -1.19 24.60
CA GLN A 167 -20.14 -0.51 24.19
C GLN A 167 -18.94 -1.47 24.22
N LEU A 168 -18.79 -2.23 25.31
CA LEU A 168 -17.70 -3.20 25.48
C LEU A 168 -17.76 -4.31 24.42
N ILE A 169 -18.93 -4.90 24.19
CA ILE A 169 -19.11 -5.93 23.15
C ILE A 169 -18.74 -5.36 21.77
N ASN A 170 -19.27 -4.18 21.43
CA ASN A 170 -18.98 -3.58 20.13
C ASN A 170 -17.50 -3.20 19.98
N PHE A 171 -16.85 -2.74 21.05
CA PHE A 171 -15.43 -2.45 21.06
C PHE A 171 -14.61 -3.71 20.78
N ILE A 172 -14.89 -4.81 21.51
CA ILE A 172 -14.20 -6.09 21.31
C ILE A 172 -14.39 -6.61 19.88
N LEU A 173 -15.63 -6.58 19.36
CA LEU A 173 -15.92 -7.03 18.00
C LEU A 173 -15.21 -6.18 16.95
N LEU A 174 -15.27 -4.85 17.08
CA LEU A 174 -14.64 -3.93 16.13
C LEU A 174 -13.11 -4.05 16.18
N SER A 175 -12.51 -4.07 17.38
CA SER A 175 -11.08 -4.27 17.55
C SER A 175 -10.63 -5.63 17.02
N GLY A 176 -11.39 -6.70 17.27
CA GLY A 176 -11.13 -8.02 16.69
C GLY A 176 -11.14 -7.99 15.16
N ALA A 177 -12.15 -7.35 14.56
CA ALA A 177 -12.24 -7.20 13.11
C ALA A 177 -11.06 -6.40 12.53
N ILE A 178 -10.67 -5.29 13.16
CA ILE A 178 -9.51 -4.48 12.76
C ILE A 178 -8.21 -5.30 12.86
N LEU A 179 -8.00 -6.07 13.93
CA LEU A 179 -6.80 -6.90 14.10
C LEU A 179 -6.72 -7.99 13.03
N ILE A 180 -7.87 -8.60 12.68
CA ILE A 180 -7.94 -9.55 11.55
C ILE A 180 -7.65 -8.84 10.24
N GLY A 181 -8.21 -7.65 10.02
CA GLY A 181 -7.96 -6.81 8.86
C GLY A 181 -6.47 -6.46 8.69
N MET A 182 -5.82 -6.00 9.77
CA MET A 182 -4.38 -5.71 9.80
C MET A 182 -3.49 -6.90 9.47
N ARG A 183 -3.99 -8.14 9.61
CA ARG A 183 -3.25 -9.33 9.16
C ARG A 183 -3.58 -9.67 7.72
N GLY A 184 -4.82 -9.43 7.29
CA GLY A 184 -5.33 -9.76 5.96
C GLY A 184 -5.47 -11.26 5.70
N THR A 185 -5.03 -12.13 6.62
CA THR A 185 -5.20 -13.58 6.56
C THR A 185 -5.35 -14.13 7.99
N LEU A 186 -6.00 -15.29 8.11
CA LEU A 186 -5.99 -16.07 9.36
C LEU A 186 -4.70 -16.89 9.51
N SER A 187 -3.90 -17.00 8.46
CA SER A 187 -2.65 -17.77 8.42
C SER A 187 -1.53 -17.12 9.22
N ARG A 188 -0.51 -17.92 9.62
CA ARG A 188 0.61 -17.47 10.48
C ARG A 188 1.42 -16.29 9.90
N LYS A 189 1.37 -16.06 8.58
CA LYS A 189 2.07 -14.96 7.90
C LYS A 189 1.07 -13.84 7.53
N PRO A 190 1.41 -12.56 7.77
CA PRO A 190 0.59 -11.44 7.28
C PRO A 190 0.51 -11.47 5.75
N ILE A 191 -0.60 -10.96 5.21
CA ILE A 191 -0.82 -10.87 3.77
C ILE A 191 0.35 -10.20 3.03
N HIS A 192 0.72 -10.77 1.90
CA HIS A 192 1.76 -10.26 1.01
C HIS A 192 1.22 -10.04 -0.40
N ILE A 193 1.95 -9.22 -1.17
CA ILE A 193 1.66 -8.94 -2.59
C ILE A 193 1.54 -10.23 -3.40
N VAL A 194 2.42 -11.22 -3.14
CA VAL A 194 2.42 -12.51 -3.85
C VAL A 194 1.13 -13.32 -3.65
N ASP A 195 0.40 -13.11 -2.55
CA ASP A 195 -0.82 -13.86 -2.25
C ASP A 195 -1.95 -13.52 -3.24
N ALA A 196 -1.89 -12.33 -3.86
CA ALA A 196 -2.83 -11.90 -4.90
C ALA A 196 -2.70 -12.74 -6.19
N PHE A 197 -1.49 -13.21 -6.50
CA PHE A 197 -1.17 -13.83 -7.77
C PHE A 197 -1.44 -15.34 -7.81
N THR A 198 -1.99 -15.91 -6.75
CA THR A 198 -2.32 -17.34 -6.64
C THR A 198 -3.31 -17.83 -7.70
N LYS A 199 -4.16 -16.93 -8.21
CA LYS A 199 -5.17 -17.21 -9.26
C LYS A 199 -4.78 -16.67 -10.64
N GLY A 200 -3.52 -16.28 -10.83
CA GLY A 200 -2.99 -15.77 -12.10
C GLY A 200 -2.62 -14.29 -12.08
N ARG A 201 -1.92 -13.86 -13.13
CA ARG A 201 -1.35 -12.50 -13.25
C ARG A 201 -2.41 -11.41 -13.25
N ASP A 202 -3.39 -11.52 -14.14
CA ASP A 202 -4.42 -10.50 -14.30
C ASP A 202 -5.35 -10.42 -13.09
N TYR A 203 -5.70 -11.58 -12.52
CA TYR A 203 -6.45 -11.66 -11.27
C TYR A 203 -5.71 -10.95 -10.13
N GLY A 204 -4.40 -11.22 -9.99
CA GLY A 204 -3.58 -10.64 -8.94
C GLY A 204 -3.47 -9.11 -9.06
N ASN A 205 -3.14 -8.62 -10.25
CA ASN A 205 -3.05 -7.18 -10.51
C ASN A 205 -4.40 -6.48 -10.27
N LEU A 206 -5.53 -7.05 -10.69
CA LEU A 206 -6.82 -6.40 -10.44
C LEU A 206 -7.25 -6.46 -8.95
N SER A 207 -6.83 -7.49 -8.22
CA SER A 207 -7.17 -7.61 -6.78
C SER A 207 -6.41 -6.63 -5.90
N LEU A 208 -5.17 -6.30 -6.28
CA LEU A 208 -4.29 -5.40 -5.53
C LEU A 208 -4.74 -3.94 -5.67
N ASN A 209 -4.29 -3.12 -4.72
CA ASN A 209 -4.43 -1.66 -4.80
C ASN A 209 -3.05 -1.00 -4.56
N GLY A 210 -2.82 0.15 -5.19
CA GLY A 210 -1.56 0.87 -5.11
C GLY A 210 -1.16 1.28 -3.69
N ALA A 211 -2.13 1.70 -2.86
CA ALA A 211 -1.86 2.05 -1.47
C ALA A 211 -1.28 0.86 -0.68
N PHE A 212 -1.76 -0.35 -0.94
CA PHE A 212 -1.28 -1.59 -0.31
C PHE A 212 0.12 -1.96 -0.80
N THR A 213 0.37 -1.94 -2.11
CA THR A 213 1.68 -2.30 -2.67
C THR A 213 2.77 -1.32 -2.23
N ILE A 214 2.48 -0.02 -2.25
CA ILE A 214 3.38 1.04 -1.78
C ILE A 214 3.65 0.88 -0.28
N TYR A 215 2.60 0.74 0.55
CA TYR A 215 2.76 0.54 1.98
C TYR A 215 3.63 -0.68 2.29
N ARG A 216 3.38 -1.83 1.64
CA ARG A 216 4.12 -3.06 1.89
C ARG A 216 5.58 -2.93 1.47
N THR A 217 5.85 -2.21 0.38
CA THR A 217 7.20 -1.95 -0.11
C THR A 217 7.96 -1.05 0.86
N LEU A 218 7.37 0.07 1.28
CA LEU A 218 7.95 0.99 2.27
C LEU A 218 8.22 0.27 3.59
N TYR A 219 7.25 -0.49 4.10
CA TYR A 219 7.40 -1.25 5.34
C TYR A 219 8.54 -2.28 5.24
N SER A 220 8.63 -3.02 4.14
CA SER A 220 9.70 -4.00 3.91
C SER A 220 11.07 -3.33 3.83
N ASN A 221 11.17 -2.19 3.13
CA ASN A 221 12.41 -1.44 3.01
C ASN A 221 12.87 -0.91 4.39
N LEU A 222 11.98 -0.25 5.14
CA LEU A 222 12.29 0.25 6.49
C LEU A 222 12.73 -0.88 7.44
N LYS A 223 12.08 -2.05 7.36
CA LYS A 223 12.47 -3.23 8.13
C LYS A 223 13.87 -3.73 7.74
N ASN A 224 14.18 -3.75 6.44
CA ASN A 224 15.50 -4.12 5.94
C ASN A 224 16.58 -3.13 6.37
N LEU A 225 16.33 -1.82 6.28
CA LEU A 225 17.25 -0.79 6.76
C LEU A 225 17.50 -0.91 8.27
N LYS A 226 16.45 -1.17 9.05
CA LYS A 226 16.60 -1.44 10.49
C LYS A 226 17.45 -2.68 10.73
N LYS A 227 17.22 -3.77 9.98
CA LYS A 227 18.01 -5.00 10.07
C LYS A 227 19.48 -4.75 9.74
N ILE A 228 19.76 -4.02 8.67
CA ILE A 228 21.11 -3.62 8.24
C ILE A 228 21.78 -2.79 9.34
N ARG A 229 21.08 -1.81 9.92
CA ARG A 229 21.61 -0.99 11.02
C ARG A 229 21.89 -1.79 12.30
N THR A 230 21.13 -2.86 12.56
CA THR A 230 21.36 -3.76 13.71
C THR A 230 22.42 -4.82 13.44
N LEU A 231 22.78 -5.06 12.18
CA LEU A 231 23.93 -5.88 11.86
C LEU A 231 25.16 -4.99 12.07
N ASN A 232 26.08 -5.40 12.93
CA ASN A 232 27.42 -4.81 13.00
C ASN A 232 28.15 -5.20 11.72
N LEU A 233 27.78 -4.55 10.62
CA LEU A 233 28.40 -4.77 9.33
C LEU A 233 29.85 -4.35 9.43
N MET A 234 30.73 -5.27 9.02
CA MET A 234 32.14 -5.03 8.93
C MET A 234 32.39 -3.77 8.08
N PRO A 235 33.19 -2.80 8.55
CA PRO A 235 33.54 -1.62 7.78
C PRO A 235 34.09 -2.01 6.41
N GLU A 236 33.66 -1.31 5.35
CA GLU A 236 34.03 -1.63 3.97
C GLU A 236 35.54 -1.73 3.76
N LYS A 237 36.32 -0.87 4.43
CA LYS A 237 37.78 -0.89 4.39
C LYS A 237 38.37 -2.20 4.90
N GLU A 238 37.86 -2.68 6.02
CA GLU A 238 38.32 -3.91 6.66
C GLU A 238 37.87 -5.12 5.81
N ALA A 239 36.66 -5.08 5.24
CA ALA A 239 36.17 -6.12 4.34
C ALA A 239 37.01 -6.23 3.05
N VAL A 240 37.39 -5.09 2.47
CA VAL A 240 38.27 -5.03 1.28
C VAL A 240 39.67 -5.57 1.59
N GLU A 241 40.19 -5.29 2.79
CA GLU A 241 41.48 -5.79 3.27
C GLU A 241 41.46 -7.30 3.48
N ILE A 242 40.46 -7.85 4.20
CA ILE A 242 40.32 -9.30 4.40
C ILE A 242 40.16 -10.03 3.06
N LEU A 243 39.40 -9.46 2.13
CA LEU A 243 39.14 -10.08 0.83
C LEU A 243 40.30 -9.88 -0.17
N GLY A 244 41.33 -9.10 0.19
CA GLY A 244 42.50 -8.86 -0.65
C GLY A 244 42.17 -8.17 -1.98
N LEU A 245 41.12 -7.34 -2.01
CA LEU A 245 40.60 -6.74 -3.24
C LEU A 245 41.44 -5.50 -3.59
N LYS A 246 42.13 -5.56 -4.74
CA LYS A 246 43.11 -4.54 -5.15
C LYS A 246 42.50 -3.34 -5.86
N ASP A 247 41.32 -3.49 -6.45
CA ASP A 247 40.67 -2.47 -7.28
C ASP A 247 39.50 -1.83 -6.49
N LYS A 248 39.55 -0.51 -6.26
CA LYS A 248 38.48 0.20 -5.52
C LYS A 248 37.20 0.38 -6.33
N ASN A 249 37.28 0.43 -7.65
CA ASN A 249 36.13 0.66 -8.52
C ASN A 249 35.46 -0.65 -8.91
N TYR A 250 36.24 -1.73 -9.02
CA TYR A 250 35.73 -3.07 -9.29
C TYR A 250 36.41 -4.11 -8.40
N PRO A 251 36.07 -4.14 -7.10
CA PRO A 251 36.76 -4.96 -6.10
C PRO A 251 36.80 -6.45 -6.45
N PHE A 252 35.76 -6.99 -7.09
CA PHE A 252 35.70 -8.39 -7.51
C PHE A 252 36.26 -8.69 -8.91
N LYS A 253 36.89 -7.71 -9.57
CA LYS A 253 37.46 -7.90 -10.92
C LYS A 253 38.70 -8.77 -10.83
N LYS A 254 38.52 -10.06 -11.12
CA LYS A 254 39.63 -10.99 -11.35
C LYS A 254 39.90 -11.09 -12.84
N THR A 255 41.05 -10.58 -13.28
CA THR A 255 41.55 -10.83 -14.63
C THR A 255 42.36 -12.12 -14.61
N ASN A 256 41.77 -13.20 -15.10
CA ASN A 256 42.51 -14.43 -15.37
C ASN A 256 43.33 -14.23 -16.65
N ILE A 257 44.56 -13.72 -16.49
CA ILE A 257 45.52 -13.65 -17.59
C ILE A 257 46.09 -15.06 -17.75
N CYS A 258 45.46 -15.89 -18.59
CA CYS A 258 46.05 -17.13 -19.04
C CYS A 258 47.34 -16.80 -19.80
N LYS A 259 48.51 -17.12 -19.20
CA LYS A 259 49.82 -16.82 -19.78
C LYS A 259 50.25 -17.77 -20.90
N ASP A 260 49.50 -18.86 -21.15
CA ASP A 260 50.00 -19.99 -21.95
C ASP A 260 49.19 -20.37 -23.19
N LYS A 261 48.38 -19.48 -23.79
CA LYS A 261 47.83 -19.77 -25.13
C LYS A 261 47.91 -18.55 -26.04
N LYS A 262 48.49 -18.76 -27.23
CA LYS A 262 48.32 -17.90 -28.42
C LYS A 262 46.85 -17.48 -28.47
N ARG A 263 46.59 -16.18 -28.30
CA ARG A 263 45.23 -15.62 -28.41
C ARG A 263 44.84 -15.66 -29.88
N GLU A 264 44.13 -16.71 -30.27
CA GLU A 264 43.38 -16.69 -31.53
C GLU A 264 42.18 -15.76 -31.36
N ASN A 265 42.04 -14.78 -32.25
CA ASN A 265 40.89 -13.87 -32.29
C ASN A 265 39.66 -14.64 -32.78
N LEU A 266 39.05 -15.41 -31.88
CA LEU A 266 37.80 -16.10 -32.15
C LEU A 266 36.62 -15.13 -32.02
N ASN A 267 35.69 -15.20 -32.96
CA ASN A 267 34.41 -14.51 -32.86
C ASN A 267 33.53 -15.23 -31.83
N ILE A 268 33.24 -14.55 -30.71
CA ILE A 268 32.34 -15.07 -29.68
C ILE A 268 30.94 -14.52 -29.95
N VAL A 269 30.00 -15.40 -30.26
CA VAL A 269 28.57 -15.07 -30.38
C VAL A 269 27.88 -15.59 -29.12
N VAL A 270 27.33 -14.68 -28.31
CA VAL A 270 26.59 -15.02 -27.08
C VAL A 270 25.10 -14.84 -27.35
N PHE A 271 24.34 -15.94 -27.27
CA PHE A 271 22.87 -15.89 -27.26
C PHE A 271 22.38 -15.85 -25.82
N ILE A 272 21.82 -14.72 -25.41
CA ILE A 272 21.18 -14.56 -24.11
C ILE A 272 19.67 -14.74 -24.31
N LEU A 273 19.12 -15.81 -23.74
CA LEU A 273 17.69 -16.10 -23.78
C LEU A 273 17.02 -15.48 -22.56
N GLU A 274 16.03 -14.62 -22.79
CA GLU A 274 15.35 -13.82 -21.76
C GLU A 274 14.49 -14.66 -20.79
N ALA A 275 14.04 -15.86 -21.20
CA ALA A 275 13.38 -16.82 -20.32
C ALA A 275 13.48 -18.26 -20.88
N GLY A 276 14.43 -19.05 -20.38
CA GLY A 276 14.50 -20.49 -20.64
C GLY A 276 14.08 -21.28 -19.41
N THR A 277 12.81 -21.67 -19.31
CA THR A 277 12.41 -22.69 -18.33
C THR A 277 12.81 -24.07 -18.85
N ARG A 278 13.68 -24.79 -18.11
CA ARG A 278 13.88 -26.23 -18.32
C ARG A 278 12.59 -26.94 -17.91
N SER A 279 11.77 -27.32 -18.88
CA SER A 279 10.77 -28.37 -18.69
C SER A 279 11.51 -29.69 -18.51
N SER A 280 11.63 -30.15 -17.26
CA SER A 280 11.96 -31.54 -16.95
C SER A 280 10.76 -32.43 -17.22
#